data_AF-A0A846MJR0-F1
#
_entry.id   AF-A0A846MJR0-F1
#
_cell.length_a   1.000
_cell.length_b   1.000
_cell.length_c   1.000
_cell.angle_alpha   90.00
_cell.angle_beta   90.00
_cell.angle_gamma   90.00
#
_symmetry.space_group_name_H-M   'P 1'
#
loop_
_entity.id
_entity.type
_entity.pdbx_description
1 polymer ?
#
loop_
_entity_poly.entity_id
_entity_poly.type
_entity_poly.pdbx_seq_one_letter_code
_entity_poly.pdbx_strand_id
1 'polypeptide(L)' 'MNIGAGLLLLPIAALSLVIGIILLKIEKKVVGTGIIIAGLLITALIVLLLTGLYDPYSSHIR' A
#
# COMPACT_ATOMS: atom_id res chain seq x y z
N MET A 1 0.31 -17.36 -1.10
CA MET A 1 0.25 -16.19 -2.00
C MET A 1 -1.17 -15.62 -1.96
N ASN A 2 -1.36 -14.37 -1.54
CA ASN A 2 -2.69 -13.76 -1.36
C ASN A 2 -2.94 -12.66 -2.41
N ILE A 3 -3.21 -13.10 -3.64
CA ILE A 3 -3.45 -12.21 -4.79
C ILE A 3 -4.69 -11.34 -4.58
N GLY A 4 -5.75 -11.89 -3.96
CA GLY A 4 -7.00 -11.17 -3.73
C GLY A 4 -6.81 -9.92 -2.87
N ALA A 5 -6.17 -10.07 -1.70
CA ALA A 5 -5.91 -8.92 -0.82
C ALA A 5 -4.96 -7.90 -1.46
N GLY A 6 -3.94 -8.36 -2.20
CA GLY A 6 -3.02 -7.48 -2.93
C GLY A 6 -3.73 -6.62 -3.99
N LEU A 7 -4.63 -7.22 -4.77
CA LEU A 7 -5.43 -6.51 -5.78
C LEU A 7 -6.39 -5.49 -5.16
N LEU A 8 -7.00 -5.81 -4.01
CA LEU A 8 -7.91 -4.90 -3.31
C LEU A 8 -7.20 -3.67 -2.73
N LEU A 9 -5.94 -3.82 -2.29
CA LEU A 9 -5.14 -2.73 -1.74
C LEU A 9 -4.53 -1.82 -2.81
N LEU A 10 -4.35 -2.32 -4.04
CA LEU A 10 -3.76 -1.61 -5.17
C LEU A 10 -4.40 -0.23 -5.46
N PRO A 11 -5.74 -0.09 -5.59
CA PRO A 11 -6.36 1.22 -5.80
C PRO A 11 -6.15 2.17 -4.62
N ILE A 12 -6.10 1.65 -3.38
CA ILE A 12 -5.88 2.46 -2.17
C ILE A 12 -4.46 3.04 -2.18
N ALA A 13 -3.46 2.21 -2.49
CA ALA A 13 -2.08 2.66 -2.62
C ALA A 13 -1.93 3.74 -3.70
N ALA A 14 -2.54 3.52 -4.87
CA ALA A 14 -2.51 4.47 -5.98
C ALA A 14 -3.14 5.82 -5.60
N LEU A 15 -4.33 5.80 -5.00
CA LEU A 15 -5.00 7.01 -4.54
C LEU A 15 -4.17 7.75 -3.48
N SER A 16 -3.59 7.03 -2.52
CA SER A 16 -2.73 7.61 -1.49
C SER A 16 -1.53 8.35 -2.11
N LEU A 17 -0.85 7.74 -3.07
CA LEU A 17 0.29 8.38 -3.74
C LEU A 17 -0.14 9.63 -4.52
N VAL A 18 -1.25 9.56 -5.27
CA VAL A 18 -1.77 10.71 -6.03
C VAL A 18 -2.16 11.86 -5.10
N ILE A 19 -2.94 11.58 -4.04
CA ILE A 19 -3.37 12.59 -3.06
C ILE A 19 -2.15 13.19 -2.35
N GLY A 20 -1.19 12.35 -1.96
CA GLY A 20 0.04 12.79 -1.33
C GLY A 20 0.84 13.76 -2.21
N ILE A 21 0.98 13.46 -3.51
CA ILE A 21 1.64 14.35 -4.49
C ILE A 21 0.87 15.66 -4.65
N ILE A 22 -0.47 15.62 -4.73
CA ILE A 22 -1.30 16.83 -4.81
C ILE A 22 -1.10 17.70 -3.56
N LEU A 23 -1.06 17.10 -2.38
CA LEU A 23 -0.84 17.80 -1.11
C LEU A 23 0.53 18.48 -1.02
N LEU A 24 1.57 17.84 -1.57
CA LEU A 24 2.88 18.49 -1.69
C LEU A 24 2.83 19.71 -2.61
N LYS A 25 2.04 19.66 -3.70
CA LYS A 25 1.88 20.79 -4.63
C LYS A 25 1.15 21.98 -4.01
N ILE A 26 0.20 21.74 -3.11
CA ILE A 26 -0.53 22.81 -2.39
C ILE A 26 0.14 23.21 -1.06
N GLU A 27 1.47 23.05 -0.99
CA GLU A 27 2.34 23.40 0.14
C GLU A 27 2.02 22.72 1.49
N LYS A 28 1.14 21.72 1.52
CA LYS A 28 0.90 20.87 2.71
C LYS A 28 1.98 19.80 2.84
N LYS A 29 3.24 20.24 2.92
CA LYS A 29 4.44 19.38 2.85
C LYS A 29 4.41 18.23 3.85
N VAL A 30 4.17 18.52 5.13
CA VAL A 30 4.16 17.50 6.21
C VAL A 30 3.09 16.43 5.96
N VAL A 31 1.86 16.86 5.66
CA VAL A 31 0.72 15.95 5.43
C VAL A 31 0.90 15.14 4.14
N GLY A 32 1.36 15.80 3.07
CA GLY A 32 1.65 15.15 1.80
C GLY A 32 2.74 14.10 1.92
N THR A 33 3.86 14.42 2.58
CA THR A 33 4.94 13.46 2.85
C THR A 33 4.43 12.28 3.69
N GLY A 34 3.65 12.52 4.74
CA GLY A 34 3.07 11.46 5.55
C GLY A 34 2.19 10.50 4.74
N ILE A 35 1.33 11.05 3.87
CA ILE A 35 0.44 10.24 3.00
C ILE A 35 1.24 9.46 1.93
N ILE A 36 2.33 10.03 1.40
CA ILE A 36 3.21 9.30 0.47
C ILE A 36 3.91 8.15 1.18
N ILE A 37 4.43 8.37 2.39
CA ILE A 37 5.06 7.31 3.20
C ILE A 37 4.05 6.19 3.48
N ALA A 38 2.82 6.52 3.86
CA ALA A 38 1.76 5.54 4.05
C ALA A 38 1.47 4.75 2.76
N GLY A 39 1.35 5.44 1.61
CA GLY A 39 1.17 4.80 0.30
C GLY A 39 2.31 3.84 -0.07
N LEU A 40 3.56 4.21 0.22
CA LEU A 40 4.73 3.36 0.02
C LEU A 40 4.70 2.10 0.89
N LEU A 41 4.30 2.23 2.16
CA LEU A 41 4.16 1.08 3.07
C LEU A 41 3.07 0.11 2.57
N ILE A 42 1.93 0.63 2.12
CA ILE A 42 0.86 -0.18 1.51
C ILE A 42 1.39 -0.88 0.26
N THR A 43 2.18 -0.19 -0.57
CA THR A 43 2.79 -0.77 -1.78
C THR A 43 3.73 -1.93 -1.44
N ALA A 44 4.55 -1.78 -0.39
CA ALA A 44 5.40 -2.87 0.10
C ALA A 44 4.58 -4.07 0.58
N LEU A 45 3.49 -3.84 1.30
CA LEU A 45 2.56 -4.90 1.72
C LEU A 45 1.92 -5.62 0.53
N ILE A 46 1.52 -4.89 -0.52
CA ILE A 46 0.99 -5.48 -1.75
C ILE A 46 2.02 -6.42 -2.38
N VAL A 47 3.29 -6.00 -2.48
CA VAL A 47 4.36 -6.85 -3.02
C VAL A 47 4.49 -8.15 -2.20
N LEU A 48 4.47 -8.06 -0.87
CA LEU A 48 4.54 -9.24 0.01
C LEU A 48 3.37 -10.21 -0.22
N LEU A 49 2.16 -9.68 -0.38
CA LEU A 49 0.94 -10.47 -0.59
C LEU A 49 0.91 -11.12 -2.00
N LEU A 50 1.27 -10.35 -3.03
CA LEU A 50 1.27 -10.79 -4.42
C LEU A 50 2.36 -11.81 -4.72
N THR A 51 3.56 -11.64 -4.16
CA THR A 51 4.68 -12.59 -4.33
C THR A 51 4.52 -13.85 -3.48
N GLY A 52 3.63 -13.81 -2.47
CA GLY A 52 3.47 -14.90 -1.52
C GLY A 52 4.63 -15.04 -0.53
N LEU A 53 5.54 -14.06 -0.47
CA LEU A 53 6.53 -13.92 0.61
C LEU A 53 5.87 -13.87 1.99
N TYR A 54 4.66 -13.33 2.06
CA TYR A 54 3.81 -13.38 3.23
C TYR A 54 2.46 -14.03 2.90
N ASP A 55 2.22 -15.22 3.43
CA ASP A 55 0.93 -15.90 3.34
C ASP A 55 0.30 -16.09 4.73
N PRO A 56 -0.62 -15.20 5.14
CA PRO A 56 -1.23 -15.27 6.46
C PRO A 56 -2.11 -16.51 6.65
N TYR A 57 -2.52 -17.19 5.58
CA TYR A 57 -3.37 -18.37 5.64
C TYR A 57 -2.59 -19.69 5.68
N SER A 58 -1.28 -19.67 5.42
CA SER A 58 -0.46 -20.89 5.42
C SER A 58 -0.36 -21.59 6.78
N SER A 59 -0.55 -20.84 7.87
CA SER A 59 -0.47 -21.35 9.24
C SER A 59 -1.74 -22.06 9.72
N HIS A 60 -2.85 -21.94 9.00
CA HIS A 60 -4.18 -22.44 9.42
C HIS A 60 -4.58 -23.75 8.73
N ILE A 61 -3.79 -24.21 7.75
CA ILE A 61 -3.93 -25.52 7.11
C ILE A 61 -2.90 -26.44 7.76
N ARG A 62 -3.26 -27.11 8.85
CA ARG A 62 -2.50 -28.21 9.44
C ARG A 62 -3.39 -29.45 9.54
#